data_AF-A0A318SNB4-F1
#
_entry.id   AF-A0A318SNB4-F1
#
_cell.length_a   1.000
_cell.length_b   1.000
_cell.length_c   1.000
_cell.angle_alpha   90.00
_cell.angle_beta   90.00
_cell.angle_gamma   90.00
#
_symmetry.space_group_name_H-M   'P 1'
#
loop_
_entity.id
_entity.type
_entity.pdbx_description
1 polymer ?
#
loop_
_entity_poly.entity_id
_entity_poly.type
_entity_poly.pdbx_seq_one_letter_code
_entity_poly.pdbx_strand_id
1 'polypeptide(L)'
;MHPFPATASRRPRLVYRPAALVACTLLLFLTACDRPGAGHSAVGFPDDAAIGQALKADFDGNPDNASARELVATLGGAKGRLDYRVQRVVYRQGAFEAQYDVSLHLSRSGTDSLQQLYGNMIPKDVREKLSEQTLAAYETWLAGQAATDDKSDAAPAAALRRSLATLNECYKSAKAGDDVLLMQGLAALISPARDGWYAEKLESPRLRLRCLPL
;
A
#
# COMPACT_ATOMS: atom_id res chain seq x y z
N MET A 1 55.80 -49.91 -41.87
CA MET A 1 56.91 -49.07 -42.37
C MET A 1 56.77 -49.00 -43.88
N HIS A 2 56.60 -47.76 -44.40
CA HIS A 2 56.91 -47.19 -45.72
C HIS A 2 57.08 -48.10 -46.98
N PRO A 3 57.02 -47.56 -48.21
CA PRO A 3 56.19 -46.46 -48.75
C PRO A 3 55.79 -46.64 -50.25
N PHE A 4 54.78 -45.86 -50.73
CA PHE A 4 54.65 -45.13 -52.04
C PHE A 4 55.02 -45.80 -53.41
N PRO A 5 54.81 -45.20 -54.61
CA PRO A 5 53.95 -44.08 -55.05
C PRO A 5 53.26 -44.26 -56.45
N ALA A 6 52.41 -43.26 -56.79
CA ALA A 6 52.21 -42.59 -58.10
C ALA A 6 51.71 -43.41 -59.31
N THR A 7 50.71 -42.96 -60.08
CA THR A 7 50.85 -41.79 -60.99
C THR A 7 49.50 -41.35 -61.58
N ALA A 8 49.48 -40.09 -62.02
CA ALA A 8 48.40 -39.33 -62.61
C ALA A 8 47.83 -39.88 -63.93
N SER A 9 46.58 -39.52 -64.26
CA SER A 9 46.28 -38.95 -65.60
C SER A 9 44.89 -38.32 -65.67
N ARG A 10 44.83 -37.24 -66.45
CA ARG A 10 43.77 -36.22 -66.61
C ARG A 10 42.46 -36.78 -67.18
N ARG A 11 41.33 -36.23 -66.71
CA ARG A 11 40.04 -36.27 -67.43
C ARG A 11 39.77 -34.93 -68.12
N PRO A 12 39.19 -34.92 -69.33
CA PRO A 12 38.93 -33.69 -70.08
C PRO A 12 37.72 -32.91 -69.56
N ARG A 13 37.74 -31.59 -69.79
CA ARG A 13 36.72 -30.62 -69.43
C ARG A 13 35.62 -30.48 -70.50
N LEU A 14 34.40 -30.33 -69.99
CA LEU A 14 33.25 -29.52 -70.43
C LEU A 14 32.88 -29.41 -71.92
N VAL A 15 31.61 -29.72 -72.20
CA VAL A 15 30.76 -28.87 -73.07
C VAL A 15 29.40 -28.63 -72.39
N TYR A 16 29.02 -27.35 -72.40
CA TYR A 16 27.84 -26.67 -71.84
C TYR A 16 26.54 -27.00 -72.58
N ARG A 17 25.38 -26.93 -71.91
CA ARG A 17 24.38 -25.82 -72.06
C ARG A 17 23.10 -26.03 -71.21
N PRO A 18 22.33 -24.94 -70.96
CA PRO A 18 21.70 -24.66 -69.67
C PRO A 18 20.17 -24.84 -69.68
N ALA A 19 19.60 -25.08 -68.51
CA ALA A 19 18.23 -24.69 -68.19
C ALA A 19 18.13 -24.45 -66.67
N ALA A 20 17.89 -23.19 -66.31
CA ALA A 20 17.54 -22.78 -64.98
C ALA A 20 16.09 -23.22 -64.67
N LEU A 21 15.81 -23.66 -63.45
CA LEU A 21 14.55 -23.42 -62.74
C LEU A 21 14.66 -23.87 -61.27
N VAL A 22 14.94 -22.88 -60.42
CA VAL A 22 14.31 -22.61 -59.11
C VAL A 22 13.71 -23.82 -58.37
N ALA A 23 14.40 -24.30 -57.33
CA ALA A 23 13.78 -24.99 -56.19
C ALA A 23 14.71 -24.92 -54.96
N CYS A 24 15.09 -23.71 -54.57
CA CYS A 24 15.50 -23.44 -53.19
C CYS A 24 14.24 -23.02 -52.42
N THR A 25 14.26 -23.18 -51.10
CA THR A 25 13.30 -22.68 -50.10
C THR A 25 11.97 -23.43 -49.94
N LEU A 26 12.00 -24.66 -49.41
CA LEU A 26 10.83 -25.24 -48.72
C LEU A 26 11.19 -26.23 -47.59
N LEU A 27 12.42 -26.21 -47.06
CA LEU A 27 12.86 -27.04 -45.93
C LEU A 27 13.43 -26.23 -44.74
N LEU A 28 13.12 -24.93 -44.66
CA LEU A 28 13.50 -24.05 -43.53
C LEU A 28 12.32 -23.68 -42.62
N PHE A 29 11.13 -24.28 -42.79
CA PHE A 29 9.93 -23.91 -42.03
C PHE A 29 9.53 -24.90 -40.92
N LEU A 30 10.41 -25.83 -40.52
CA LEU A 30 10.11 -26.78 -39.43
C LEU A 30 11.12 -26.77 -38.27
N THR A 31 11.91 -25.71 -38.13
CA THR A 31 12.75 -25.47 -36.93
C THR A 31 12.35 -24.18 -36.22
N ALA A 32 11.05 -23.96 -36.04
CA ALA A 32 10.50 -22.82 -35.30
C ALA A 32 9.47 -23.26 -34.27
N CYS A 33 9.85 -24.15 -33.34
CA CYS A 33 9.14 -24.37 -32.08
C CYS A 33 10.13 -24.75 -30.96
N ASP A 34 11.27 -24.07 -30.88
CA ASP A 34 11.98 -23.95 -29.62
C ASP A 34 12.64 -22.57 -29.62
N ARG A 35 11.97 -21.62 -28.95
CA ARG A 35 12.55 -20.33 -28.63
C ARG A 35 13.37 -20.54 -27.36
N PRO A 36 14.72 -20.53 -27.40
CA PRO A 36 15.51 -20.46 -26.19
C PRO A 36 15.37 -19.03 -25.69
N GLY A 37 14.41 -18.81 -24.78
CA GLY A 37 13.97 -17.48 -24.38
C GLY A 37 12.50 -17.37 -23.96
N ALA A 38 11.71 -18.44 -24.02
CA ALA A 38 10.45 -18.51 -23.27
C ALA A 38 10.73 -18.73 -21.77
N GLY A 39 11.54 -17.84 -21.19
CA GLY A 39 11.51 -17.61 -19.75
C GLY A 39 10.07 -17.23 -19.40
N HIS A 40 9.57 -17.74 -18.29
CA HIS A 40 8.30 -17.27 -17.76
C HIS A 40 8.39 -15.74 -17.75
N SER A 41 7.51 -15.03 -18.46
CA SER A 41 7.45 -13.58 -18.38
C SER A 41 7.26 -13.26 -16.90
N ALA A 42 8.33 -12.83 -16.24
CA ALA A 42 8.30 -12.56 -14.82
C ALA A 42 7.27 -11.45 -14.63
N VAL A 43 6.23 -11.72 -13.84
CA VAL A 43 5.26 -10.69 -13.50
C VAL A 43 6.04 -9.56 -12.82
N GLY A 44 6.04 -8.38 -13.43
CA GLY A 44 6.67 -7.20 -12.85
C GLY A 44 5.79 -6.68 -11.72
N PHE A 45 6.20 -6.92 -10.47
CA PHE A 45 5.50 -6.41 -9.30
C PHE A 45 5.75 -4.90 -9.15
N PRO A 46 4.73 -4.10 -8.78
CA PRO A 46 4.99 -2.74 -8.31
C PRO A 46 5.85 -2.80 -7.04
N ASP A 47 6.75 -1.82 -6.89
CA ASP A 47 7.46 -1.65 -5.64
C ASP A 47 6.56 -1.02 -4.56
N ASP A 48 7.00 -1.10 -3.31
CA ASP A 48 6.23 -0.63 -2.16
C ASP A 48 5.96 0.88 -2.21
N ALA A 49 6.86 1.66 -2.83
CA ALA A 49 6.69 3.10 -2.97
C ALA A 49 5.55 3.44 -3.95
N ALA A 50 5.48 2.73 -5.08
CA ALA A 50 4.41 2.85 -6.05
C ALA A 50 3.05 2.42 -5.46
N ILE A 51 3.03 1.32 -4.70
CA ILE A 51 1.83 0.88 -3.97
C ILE A 51 1.40 1.94 -2.96
N GLY A 52 2.34 2.42 -2.13
CA GLY A 52 2.07 3.45 -1.13
C GLY A 52 1.56 4.76 -1.74
N GLN A 53 2.09 5.16 -2.90
CA GLN A 53 1.61 6.33 -3.63
C GLN A 53 0.18 6.15 -4.14
N ALA A 54 -0.14 4.99 -4.70
CA ALA A 54 -1.50 4.68 -5.17
C ALA A 54 -2.50 4.67 -4.01
N LEU A 55 -2.15 4.04 -2.89
CA LEU A 55 -2.96 4.03 -1.66
C LEU A 55 -3.17 5.43 -1.09
N LYS A 56 -2.13 6.26 -1.11
CA LYS A 56 -2.23 7.67 -0.70
C LYS A 56 -3.14 8.47 -1.63
N ALA A 57 -3.01 8.28 -2.95
CA ALA A 57 -3.83 8.97 -3.92
C ALA A 57 -5.31 8.60 -3.78
N ASP A 58 -5.63 7.33 -3.56
CA ASP A 58 -6.99 6.87 -3.24
C ASP A 58 -7.50 7.53 -1.95
N PHE A 59 -6.70 7.52 -0.88
CA PHE A 59 -7.07 8.13 0.40
C PHE A 59 -7.36 9.63 0.28
N ASP A 60 -6.48 10.37 -0.41
CA ASP A 60 -6.58 11.82 -0.58
C ASP A 60 -7.70 12.22 -1.55
N GLY A 61 -7.89 11.45 -2.62
CA GLY A 61 -8.85 11.73 -3.69
C GLY A 61 -10.30 11.33 -3.39
N ASN A 62 -10.52 10.40 -2.45
CA ASN A 62 -11.87 9.92 -2.13
C ASN A 62 -12.61 10.90 -1.20
N PRO A 63 -13.79 11.44 -1.58
CA PRO A 63 -14.56 12.35 -0.74
C PRO A 63 -15.03 11.73 0.58
N ASP A 64 -15.27 10.41 0.62
CA ASP A 64 -15.74 9.69 1.82
C ASP A 64 -14.68 9.66 2.93
N ASN A 65 -13.42 9.92 2.60
CA ASN A 65 -12.32 10.00 3.55
C ASN A 65 -12.17 11.39 4.20
N ALA A 66 -13.09 12.34 3.98
CA ALA A 66 -12.97 13.71 4.51
C ALA A 66 -12.76 13.75 6.03
N SER A 67 -13.61 13.06 6.81
CA SER A 67 -13.48 13.00 8.27
C SER A 67 -12.20 12.28 8.71
N ALA A 68 -11.78 11.25 7.96
CA ALA A 68 -10.53 10.55 8.23
C ALA A 68 -9.31 11.46 8.00
N ARG A 69 -9.32 12.29 6.96
CA ARG A 69 -8.28 13.30 6.71
C ARG A 69 -8.23 14.35 7.80
N GLU A 70 -9.38 14.82 8.28
CA GLU A 70 -9.45 15.75 9.41
C GLU A 70 -8.88 15.14 10.69
N LEU A 71 -9.22 13.87 10.97
CA LEU A 71 -8.66 13.15 12.11
C LEU A 71 -7.14 12.97 11.98
N VAL A 72 -6.64 12.61 10.80
CA VAL A 72 -5.19 12.51 10.51
C VAL A 72 -4.50 13.85 10.70
N ALA A 73 -5.09 14.96 10.24
CA ALA A 73 -4.53 16.29 10.47
C ALA A 73 -4.53 16.66 11.97
N THR A 74 -5.61 16.32 12.68
CA THR A 74 -5.78 16.55 14.12
C THR A 74 -4.86 15.69 14.97
N LEU A 75 -4.51 14.47 14.55
CA LEU A 75 -3.60 13.62 15.32
C LEU A 75 -2.15 13.78 14.86
N GLY A 76 -1.90 13.92 13.57
CA GLY A 76 -0.56 13.99 12.99
C GLY A 76 0.09 15.36 13.09
N GLY A 77 -0.70 16.42 13.25
CA GLY A 77 -0.22 17.81 13.18
C GLY A 77 0.03 18.27 11.74
N ALA A 78 0.52 19.50 11.56
CA ALA A 78 0.62 20.16 10.25
C ALA A 78 1.48 19.42 9.21
N LYS A 79 2.46 18.61 9.64
CA LYS A 79 3.29 17.77 8.77
C LYS A 79 3.06 16.27 9.01
N GLY A 80 1.99 15.91 9.71
CA GLY A 80 1.60 14.53 9.92
C GLY A 80 1.24 13.87 8.60
N ARG A 81 1.57 12.59 8.46
CA ARG A 81 1.30 11.82 7.24
C ARG A 81 0.99 10.37 7.56
N LEU A 82 0.27 9.72 6.65
CA LEU A 82 0.08 8.28 6.68
C LEU A 82 1.24 7.60 5.97
N ASP A 83 1.83 6.62 6.65
CA ASP A 83 2.83 5.73 6.10
C ASP A 83 2.21 4.34 5.90
N TYR A 84 2.33 3.81 4.67
CA TYR A 84 1.73 2.56 4.23
C TYR A 84 2.80 1.48 4.20
N ARG A 85 2.67 0.46 5.06
CA ARG A 85 3.62 -0.65 5.13
C ARG A 85 3.07 -1.84 4.38
N VAL A 86 3.60 -2.12 3.20
CA VAL A 86 3.24 -3.29 2.40
C VAL A 86 3.81 -4.54 3.06
N GLN A 87 2.94 -5.53 3.31
CA GLN A 87 3.29 -6.78 3.97
C GLN A 87 3.39 -7.93 2.95
N ARG A 88 2.51 -7.91 1.94
CA ARG A 88 2.44 -8.96 0.93
C ARG A 88 1.76 -8.42 -0.32
N VAL A 89 2.25 -8.85 -1.48
CA VAL A 89 1.62 -8.58 -2.77
C VAL A 89 1.38 -9.89 -3.50
N VAL A 90 0.19 -10.10 -4.04
CA VAL A 90 -0.18 -11.30 -4.80
C VAL A 90 -0.77 -10.90 -6.14
N TYR A 91 -0.18 -11.37 -7.23
CA TYR A 91 -0.75 -11.17 -8.55
C TYR A 91 -1.93 -12.12 -8.80
N ARG A 92 -3.09 -11.58 -9.19
CA ARG A 92 -4.29 -12.33 -9.58
C ARG A 92 -5.04 -11.60 -10.68
N GLN A 93 -5.41 -12.32 -11.74
CA GLN A 93 -6.36 -11.85 -12.78
C GLN A 93 -6.03 -10.48 -13.40
N GLY A 94 -4.75 -10.15 -13.58
CA GLY A 94 -4.34 -8.87 -14.19
C GLY A 94 -4.12 -7.72 -13.22
N ALA A 95 -4.31 -7.94 -11.92
CA ALA A 95 -4.07 -6.96 -10.86
C ALA A 95 -3.27 -7.57 -9.70
N PHE A 96 -2.88 -6.74 -8.74
CA PHE A 96 -2.11 -7.13 -7.57
C PHE A 96 -2.92 -6.89 -6.31
N GLU A 97 -3.21 -7.94 -5.55
CA GLU A 97 -3.76 -7.79 -4.21
C GLU A 97 -2.62 -7.46 -3.24
N ALA A 98 -2.62 -6.25 -2.69
CA ALA A 98 -1.66 -5.81 -1.69
C ALA A 98 -2.29 -5.89 -0.29
N GLN A 99 -1.61 -6.57 0.63
CA GLN A 99 -1.91 -6.54 2.07
C GLN A 99 -0.96 -5.56 2.74
N TYR A 100 -1.49 -4.66 3.55
CA TYR A 100 -0.72 -3.57 4.13
C TYR A 100 -1.25 -3.12 5.49
N ASP A 101 -0.40 -2.41 6.22
CA ASP A 101 -0.74 -1.72 7.46
C ASP A 101 -0.62 -0.20 7.25
N VAL A 102 -1.31 0.59 8.07
CA VAL A 102 -1.27 2.06 8.04
C VAL A 102 -0.83 2.59 9.38
N SER A 103 0.24 3.38 9.38
CA SER A 103 0.73 4.13 10.55
C SER A 103 0.61 5.63 10.31
N LEU A 104 0.42 6.38 11.38
CA LEU A 104 0.45 7.83 11.39
C LEU A 104 1.81 8.30 11.88
N HIS A 105 2.57 8.94 11.01
CA HIS A 105 3.78 9.63 11.39
C HIS A 105 3.43 10.97 12.04
N LEU A 106 3.88 11.16 13.28
CA LEU A 106 3.56 12.36 14.06
C LEU A 106 4.55 13.49 13.77
N SER A 107 4.04 14.69 13.49
CA SER A 107 4.85 15.91 13.41
C SER A 107 4.94 16.69 14.73
N ARG A 108 4.27 16.20 15.78
CA ARG A 108 4.20 16.79 17.12
C ARG A 108 4.15 15.70 18.18
N SER A 109 4.25 16.08 19.45
CA SER A 109 4.08 15.12 20.54
C SER A 109 2.66 14.54 20.53
N GLY A 110 2.53 13.27 20.92
CA GLY A 110 1.23 12.63 21.03
C GLY A 110 0.37 13.25 22.14
N THR A 111 0.96 13.84 23.18
CA THR A 111 0.24 14.66 24.17
C THR A 111 -0.44 15.87 23.53
N ASP A 112 0.25 16.59 22.64
CA ASP A 112 -0.34 17.73 21.93
C ASP A 112 -1.43 17.28 20.97
N SER A 113 -1.24 16.12 20.32
CA SER A 113 -2.25 15.49 19.46
C SER A 113 -3.52 15.14 20.23
N LEU A 114 -3.38 14.50 21.39
CA LEU A 114 -4.52 14.18 22.27
C LEU A 114 -5.19 15.44 22.80
N GLN A 115 -4.42 16.45 23.19
CA GLN A 115 -5.00 17.70 23.68
C GLN A 115 -5.86 18.37 22.60
N GLN A 116 -5.39 18.41 21.35
CA GLN A 116 -6.18 18.97 20.26
C GLN A 116 -7.41 18.12 19.94
N LEU A 117 -7.26 16.79 19.87
CA LEU A 117 -8.39 15.89 19.61
C LEU A 117 -9.47 16.00 20.70
N TYR A 118 -9.08 15.87 21.97
CA TYR A 118 -10.01 15.94 23.09
C TYR A 118 -10.63 17.32 23.22
N GLY A 119 -9.85 18.39 22.98
CA GLY A 119 -10.40 19.74 22.86
C GLY A 119 -11.54 19.75 21.84
N ASN A 120 -11.32 19.25 20.62
CA ASN A 120 -12.32 19.22 19.56
C ASN A 120 -13.59 18.40 19.88
N MET A 121 -13.47 17.36 20.72
CA MET A 121 -14.62 16.57 21.18
C MET A 121 -15.51 17.31 22.19
N ILE A 122 -14.98 18.31 22.90
CA ILE A 122 -15.74 19.11 23.87
C ILE A 122 -16.43 20.26 23.12
N PRO A 123 -17.76 20.46 23.30
CA PRO A 123 -18.47 21.61 22.73
C PRO A 123 -17.76 22.92 23.07
N LYS A 124 -17.63 23.83 22.08
CA LYS A 124 -16.83 25.05 22.21
C LYS A 124 -17.27 25.90 23.40
N ASP A 125 -18.57 26.05 23.60
CA ASP A 125 -19.15 26.84 24.70
C ASP A 125 -18.88 26.25 26.08
N VAL A 126 -18.68 24.93 26.17
CA VAL A 126 -18.29 24.25 27.40
C VAL A 126 -16.78 24.37 27.62
N ARG A 127 -16.00 24.17 26.56
CA ARG A 127 -14.53 24.22 26.58
C ARG A 127 -14.01 25.57 27.08
N GLU A 128 -14.62 26.67 26.64
CA GLU A 128 -14.26 28.03 27.06
C GLU A 128 -14.60 28.32 28.54
N LYS A 129 -15.49 27.53 29.14
CA LYS A 129 -15.86 27.62 30.56
C LYS A 129 -15.04 26.71 31.46
N LEU A 130 -14.23 25.82 30.90
CA LEU A 130 -13.31 24.99 31.68
C LEU A 130 -12.26 25.89 32.32
N SER A 131 -11.94 25.63 33.60
CA SER A 131 -10.95 26.39 34.36
C SER A 131 -9.57 26.37 33.71
N GLU A 132 -9.25 25.26 33.02
CA GLU A 132 -7.99 25.04 32.34
C GLU A 132 -8.22 24.41 30.96
N GLN A 133 -7.40 24.82 30.00
CA GLN A 133 -7.38 24.27 28.64
C GLN A 133 -6.20 23.32 28.46
N THR A 134 -6.12 22.34 29.35
CA THR A 134 -5.04 21.35 29.41
C THR A 134 -5.57 19.96 29.05
N LEU A 135 -4.67 19.07 28.60
CA LEU A 135 -5.03 17.67 28.33
C LEU A 135 -5.75 17.01 29.52
N ALA A 136 -5.23 17.20 30.74
CA ALA A 136 -5.80 16.60 31.95
C ALA A 136 -7.22 17.11 32.26
N ALA A 137 -7.48 18.40 32.03
CA ALA A 137 -8.82 18.98 32.19
C ALA A 137 -9.80 18.39 31.17
N TYR A 138 -9.38 18.22 29.92
CA TYR A 138 -10.20 17.60 28.88
C TYR A 138 -10.46 16.12 29.15
N GLU A 139 -9.45 15.35 29.57
CA GLU A 139 -9.60 13.94 29.98
C GLU A 139 -10.62 13.81 31.12
N THR A 140 -10.53 14.67 32.14
CA THR A 140 -11.44 14.67 33.29
C THR A 140 -12.88 14.98 32.87
N TRP A 141 -13.06 15.98 32.01
CA TRP A 141 -14.38 16.35 31.51
C TRP A 141 -15.00 15.22 30.68
N LEU A 142 -14.25 14.65 29.74
CA LEU A 142 -14.73 13.56 28.87
C LEU A 142 -15.04 12.29 29.66
N ALA A 143 -14.25 11.97 30.70
CA ALA A 143 -14.54 10.88 31.62
C ALA A 143 -15.83 11.14 32.45
N GLY A 144 -16.03 12.38 32.89
CA GLY A 144 -17.24 12.82 33.58
C GLY A 144 -18.50 12.75 32.70
N GLN A 145 -18.36 13.09 31.41
CA GLN A 145 -19.43 12.94 30.42
C GLN A 145 -19.80 11.46 30.25
N ALA A 146 -18.81 10.59 30.06
CA ALA A 146 -19.07 9.15 29.97
C ALA A 146 -19.77 8.59 31.23
N ALA A 147 -19.40 9.06 32.43
CA ALA A 147 -20.05 8.65 33.68
C ALA A 147 -21.49 9.19 33.83
N THR A 148 -21.80 10.30 33.18
CA THR A 148 -23.16 10.87 33.14
C THR A 148 -24.03 10.12 32.14
N ASP A 149 -23.49 9.86 30.95
CA ASP A 149 -24.16 9.11 29.89
C ASP A 149 -24.49 7.68 30.31
N ASP A 150 -23.64 7.05 31.13
CA ASP A 150 -23.85 5.69 31.69
C ASP A 150 -25.18 5.54 32.44
N LYS A 151 -25.70 6.64 32.99
CA LYS A 151 -26.98 6.68 33.71
C LYS A 151 -28.18 6.72 32.77
N SER A 152 -27.98 7.12 31.51
CA SER A 152 -29.02 7.23 30.48
C SER A 152 -28.91 6.13 29.40
N ASP A 153 -27.70 5.82 28.96
CA ASP A 153 -27.37 4.78 27.98
C ASP A 153 -25.94 4.28 28.18
N ALA A 154 -25.80 3.01 28.55
CA ALA A 154 -24.52 2.40 28.87
C ALA A 154 -23.62 2.16 27.64
N ALA A 155 -24.19 2.00 26.44
CA ALA A 155 -23.41 1.63 25.26
C ALA A 155 -22.51 2.80 24.75
N PRO A 156 -23.02 4.03 24.55
CA PRO A 156 -22.19 5.18 24.18
C PRO A 156 -21.14 5.54 25.23
N ALA A 157 -21.51 5.44 26.52
CA ALA A 157 -20.60 5.69 27.63
C ALA A 157 -19.42 4.71 27.62
N ALA A 158 -19.68 3.42 27.40
CA ALA A 158 -18.63 2.40 27.29
C ALA A 158 -17.74 2.61 26.06
N ALA A 159 -18.32 3.01 24.92
CA ALA A 159 -17.56 3.33 23.71
C ALA A 159 -16.60 4.50 23.95
N LEU A 160 -17.09 5.62 24.51
CA LEU A 160 -16.25 6.78 24.81
C LEU A 160 -15.10 6.42 25.76
N ARG A 161 -15.35 5.69 26.85
CA ARG A 161 -14.30 5.26 27.78
C ARG A 161 -13.24 4.40 27.09
N ARG A 162 -13.66 3.46 26.24
CA ARG A 162 -12.75 2.58 25.49
C ARG A 162 -11.90 3.38 24.51
N SER A 163 -12.50 4.35 23.84
CA SER A 163 -11.81 5.23 22.89
C SER A 163 -10.78 6.10 23.58
N LEU A 164 -11.11 6.73 24.71
CA LEU A 164 -10.14 7.50 25.51
C LEU A 164 -9.00 6.62 26.02
N ALA A 165 -9.29 5.41 26.52
CA ALA A 165 -8.26 4.49 27.00
C ALA A 165 -7.30 4.07 25.88
N THR A 166 -7.85 3.69 24.73
CA THR A 166 -7.07 3.26 23.56
C THR A 166 -6.20 4.39 23.01
N LEU A 167 -6.76 5.59 22.89
CA LEU A 167 -6.02 6.76 22.42
C LEU A 167 -4.91 7.16 23.41
N ASN A 168 -5.18 7.10 24.71
CA ASN A 168 -4.16 7.36 25.72
C ASN A 168 -3.02 6.34 25.69
N GLU A 169 -3.33 5.05 25.54
CA GLU A 169 -2.32 4.00 25.39
C GLU A 169 -1.42 4.23 24.17
N CYS A 170 -2.02 4.63 23.04
CA CYS A 170 -1.29 4.82 21.79
C CYS A 170 -0.47 6.12 21.71
N TYR A 171 -0.99 7.24 22.22
CA TYR A 171 -0.43 8.56 21.94
C TYR A 171 0.22 9.24 23.15
N LYS A 172 -0.13 8.89 24.40
CA LYS A 172 0.28 9.68 25.57
C LYS A 172 1.80 9.71 25.78
N SER A 173 2.52 8.67 25.33
CA SER A 173 3.99 8.58 25.38
C SER A 173 4.66 8.81 24.02
N ALA A 174 3.89 8.98 22.94
CA ALA A 174 4.42 9.16 21.60
C ALA A 174 5.06 10.55 21.45
N LYS A 175 6.20 10.60 20.76
CA LYS A 175 6.97 11.81 20.50
C LYS A 175 6.77 12.28 19.06
N ALA A 176 7.17 13.52 18.80
CA ALA A 176 7.29 13.98 17.42
C ALA A 176 8.31 13.12 16.67
N GLY A 177 7.96 12.68 15.47
CA GLY A 177 8.73 11.75 14.66
C GLY A 177 8.40 10.27 14.87
N ASP A 178 7.60 9.93 15.88
CA ASP A 178 7.16 8.54 16.10
C ASP A 178 6.05 8.16 15.11
N ASP A 179 5.96 6.86 14.82
CA ASP A 179 4.90 6.27 14.02
C ASP A 179 3.90 5.54 14.94
N VAL A 180 2.63 5.92 14.84
CA VAL A 180 1.54 5.28 15.60
C VAL A 180 0.71 4.41 14.66
N LEU A 181 0.64 3.11 14.95
CA LEU A 181 -0.07 2.16 14.11
C LEU A 181 -1.60 2.34 14.22
N LEU A 182 -2.25 2.75 13.13
CA LEU A 182 -3.69 3.03 13.12
C LEU A 182 -4.50 1.77 12.79
N MET A 183 -4.10 1.08 11.73
CA MET A 183 -4.84 -0.06 11.17
C MET A 183 -3.87 -1.14 10.71
N GLN A 184 -4.23 -2.39 10.95
CA GLN A 184 -3.46 -3.55 10.52
C GLN A 184 -4.28 -4.48 9.64
N GLY A 185 -3.61 -5.15 8.71
CA GLY A 185 -4.20 -6.19 7.88
C GLY A 185 -5.21 -5.67 6.86
N LEU A 186 -5.02 -4.46 6.35
CA LEU A 186 -5.79 -3.92 5.23
C LEU A 186 -5.46 -4.66 3.93
N ALA A 187 -6.36 -4.58 2.97
CA ALA A 187 -6.17 -5.12 1.63
C ALA A 187 -6.60 -4.08 0.58
N ALA A 188 -5.91 -4.07 -0.56
CA ALA A 188 -6.28 -3.27 -1.72
C ALA A 188 -5.97 -4.03 -3.01
N LEU A 189 -6.76 -3.77 -4.04
CA LEU A 189 -6.46 -4.16 -5.41
C LEU A 189 -5.64 -3.04 -6.05
N ILE A 190 -4.43 -3.38 -6.52
CA ILE A 190 -3.50 -2.48 -7.18
C ILE A 190 -3.48 -2.86 -8.66
N SER A 191 -3.96 -1.96 -9.51
CA SER A 191 -4.15 -2.19 -10.94
C SER A 191 -3.34 -1.19 -11.76
N PRO A 192 -2.74 -1.61 -12.89
CA PRO A 192 -2.14 -0.66 -13.83
C PRO A 192 -3.19 0.32 -14.37
N ALA A 193 -2.83 1.60 -14.43
CA ALA A 193 -3.62 2.68 -15.00
C ALA A 193 -2.75 3.49 -15.98
N ARG A 194 -3.38 4.38 -16.76
CA ARG A 194 -2.66 5.21 -17.74
C ARG A 194 -1.56 6.07 -17.11
N ASP A 195 -1.82 6.57 -15.90
CA ASP A 195 -0.95 7.52 -15.19
C ASP A 195 -0.23 6.86 -14.00
N GLY A 196 -0.04 5.54 -14.02
CA GLY A 196 0.67 4.80 -12.98
C GLY A 196 -0.17 3.68 -12.39
N TRP A 197 -0.22 3.59 -11.06
CA TRP A 197 -0.95 2.55 -10.33
C TRP A 197 -2.21 3.13 -9.70
N TYR A 198 -3.31 2.40 -9.83
CA TYR A 198 -4.57 2.69 -9.18
C TYR A 198 -4.79 1.71 -8.03
N ALA A 199 -5.24 2.23 -6.88
CA ALA A 199 -5.58 1.42 -5.72
C ALA A 199 -7.09 1.45 -5.48
N GLU A 200 -7.66 0.29 -5.22
CA GLU A 200 -9.03 0.13 -4.77
C GLU A 200 -9.03 -0.61 -3.43
N LYS A 201 -9.58 0.02 -2.39
CA LYS A 201 -9.66 -0.61 -1.07
C LYS A 201 -10.56 -1.85 -1.12
N LEU A 202 -10.08 -2.94 -0.55
CA LEU A 202 -10.83 -4.18 -0.40
C LEU A 202 -11.25 -4.38 1.06
N GLU A 203 -12.38 -5.05 1.25
CA GLU A 203 -12.73 -5.57 2.57
C GLU A 203 -11.73 -6.66 2.98
N SER A 204 -11.25 -6.59 4.22
CA SER A 204 -10.30 -7.56 4.75
C SER A 204 -10.80 -8.17 6.04
N PRO A 205 -10.91 -9.51 6.15
CA PRO A 205 -11.24 -10.18 7.40
C PRO A 205 -10.13 -10.05 8.46
N ARG A 206 -8.93 -9.63 8.03
CA ARG A 206 -7.76 -9.41 8.89
C ARG A 206 -7.69 -7.98 9.44
N LEU A 207 -8.59 -7.09 9.02
CA LEU A 207 -8.61 -5.72 9.48
C LEU A 207 -8.71 -5.66 11.01
N ARG A 208 -7.78 -4.94 11.63
CA ARG A 208 -7.80 -4.59 13.05
C ARG A 208 -7.56 -3.09 13.19
N LEU A 209 -8.51 -2.40 13.82
CA LEU A 209 -8.33 -1.03 14.26
C LEU A 209 -7.49 -1.03 15.54
N ARG A 210 -6.55 -0.09 15.65
CA ARG A 210 -5.64 0.03 16.80
C ARG A 210 -5.80 1.41 17.44
N CYS A 211 -5.11 2.41 16.93
CA CYS A 211 -5.00 3.73 17.57
C CYS A 211 -5.96 4.76 16.97
N LEU A 212 -7.24 4.37 16.85
CA LEU A 212 -8.33 5.20 16.36
C LEU A 212 -9.46 5.23 17.40
N PRO A 213 -10.27 6.30 17.45
CA PRO A 213 -11.49 6.31 18.26
C PRO A 213 -12.44 5.20 17.77
N LEU A 214 -12.94 4.40 18.72
CA LEU A 214 -13.86 3.27 18.54
C LEU A 214 -15.32 3.66 18.82
#